data_AF-A0AAD4QZI5-F1
#
_entry.id   AF-A0AAD4QZI5-F1
#
_cell.length_a   1.000
_cell.length_b   1.000
_cell.length_c   1.000
_cell.angle_alpha   90.00
_cell.angle_beta   90.00
_cell.angle_gamma   90.00
#
_symmetry.space_group_name_H-M   'P 1'
#
loop_
_entity.id
_entity.type
_entity.pdbx_description
1 polymer ?
#
loop_
_entity_poly.entity_id
_entity_poly.type
_entity_poly.pdbx_seq_one_letter_code
_entity_poly.pdbx_strand_id
1 'polypeptide(L)'
;MFKILCAIGIVFLLVDVGMPQSVYEQCRIQAIYVKFSTHRGEVHQVKWEDPDKLDTASNIVDEFLKQIHSDRDGTVSVHMSPPKELMTWDGFKAYTGNSYPNPAEEALRKEAFERNLKLINEQNHLNSISLRSSKLKITSLSDMTEEQYERYCTGELPYTPTAKEVSWHASINFPHKLNYAKEGYVGKIRKQGDCEACWAMVAAAMAEALHVRATRLFWRFSPQFLLDCDNAIFDNEGRRSAGCEGGYVNNAFEYIIMNGIALESSYPYIEKTGRCDTRKKNCVVKLNRPGYIQLAQIPSGDELSLKEAVFNYGPMIVKIFSNLASFQHHGVGVYADVKCRSLRDDEGGHAMLLIGYGTDDEDGDYWLLLNTWGTGWGEKGFRGMEKINNGNMCGIASRAFHQTFFTDW
;
A
#
# COMPACT_ATOMS: atom_id res chain seq x y z
N MET A 1 21.02 -11.99 -33.23
CA MET A 1 21.99 -12.25 -32.14
C MET A 1 21.21 -12.89 -30.98
N PHE A 2 20.71 -14.11 -31.17
CA PHE A 2 19.97 -14.87 -30.15
C PHE A 2 20.97 -15.74 -29.40
N LYS A 3 21.26 -15.42 -28.14
CA LYS A 3 21.96 -16.32 -27.22
C LYS A 3 21.09 -16.50 -25.97
N ILE A 4 20.54 -17.71 -25.87
CA ILE A 4 20.42 -18.54 -24.67
C ILE A 4 19.56 -17.97 -23.52
N LEU A 5 18.31 -18.45 -23.46
CA LEU A 5 17.50 -18.53 -22.24
C LEU A 5 16.91 -19.96 -22.18
N CYS A 6 17.77 -20.94 -21.91
CA CYS A 6 17.38 -22.30 -21.50
C CYS A 6 17.77 -22.48 -20.04
N ALA A 7 16.91 -22.02 -19.13
CA ALA A 7 16.82 -22.44 -17.74
C ALA A 7 15.57 -21.76 -17.17
N ILE A 8 14.89 -22.44 -16.24
CA ILE A 8 13.59 -22.11 -15.64
C ILE A 8 12.44 -22.81 -16.40
N GLY A 9 11.86 -23.82 -15.74
CA GLY A 9 10.69 -24.56 -16.19
C GLY A 9 9.47 -23.66 -16.30
N ILE A 10 9.33 -23.02 -17.46
CA ILE A 10 8.19 -22.23 -17.87
C ILE A 10 7.53 -22.99 -19.01
N VAL A 11 6.22 -23.26 -18.87
CA VAL A 11 5.41 -23.74 -19.99
C VAL A 11 5.41 -22.66 -21.07
N PHE A 12 6.19 -22.88 -22.14
CA PHE A 12 6.14 -22.03 -23.33
C PHE A 12 5.00 -22.50 -24.24
N LEU A 13 3.98 -21.64 -24.43
CA LEU A 13 3.08 -21.73 -25.57
C LEU A 13 3.81 -21.14 -26.78
N LEU A 14 4.48 -21.99 -27.57
CA LEU A 14 5.05 -21.58 -28.85
C LEU A 14 3.95 -21.62 -29.92
N VAL A 15 3.55 -20.43 -30.40
CA VAL A 15 2.80 -20.30 -31.65
C VAL A 15 3.82 -20.45 -32.78
N ASP A 16 3.65 -21.48 -33.61
CA ASP A 16 4.59 -21.84 -34.67
C ASP A 16 4.68 -20.73 -35.72
N VAL A 17 5.79 -19.97 -35.68
CA VAL A 17 6.23 -19.12 -36.78
C VAL A 17 7.65 -19.57 -37.18
N GLY A 18 7.76 -20.80 -37.71
CA GLY A 18 8.85 -21.21 -38.59
C GLY A 18 10.25 -21.22 -37.98
N MET A 19 10.44 -21.86 -36.82
CA MET A 19 11.78 -22.06 -36.23
C MET A 19 12.52 -23.29 -36.79
N PRO A 20 13.87 -23.25 -36.90
CA PRO A 20 14.67 -24.40 -37.35
C PRO A 20 14.69 -25.58 -36.35
N GLN A 21 14.63 -26.80 -36.87
CA GLN A 21 14.50 -28.06 -36.11
C GLN A 21 15.62 -28.32 -35.09
N SER A 22 16.79 -27.72 -35.25
CA SER A 22 17.92 -27.82 -34.31
C SER A 22 17.70 -27.08 -32.99
N VAL A 23 16.82 -26.06 -32.97
CA VAL A 23 16.40 -25.34 -31.76
C VAL A 23 15.35 -26.14 -30.99
N TYR A 24 14.55 -26.92 -31.72
CA TYR A 24 13.49 -27.79 -31.19
C TYR A 24 14.05 -28.91 -30.30
N GLU A 25 15.18 -29.52 -30.70
CA GLU A 25 15.83 -30.61 -29.96
C GLU A 25 16.47 -30.16 -28.63
N GLN A 26 16.83 -28.88 -28.47
CA GLN A 26 17.49 -28.36 -27.27
C GLN A 26 16.52 -27.95 -26.14
N CYS A 27 15.24 -27.72 -26.44
CA CYS A 27 14.21 -27.27 -25.48
C CYS A 27 13.34 -28.41 -24.91
N ARG A 28 13.83 -29.65 -24.95
CA ARG A 28 13.06 -30.89 -24.71
C ARG A 28 12.67 -31.15 -23.25
N ILE A 29 12.81 -30.18 -22.34
CA ILE A 29 12.46 -30.32 -20.93
C ILE A 29 11.24 -29.43 -20.63
N GLN A 30 10.06 -30.06 -20.57
CA GLN A 30 8.80 -29.52 -20.04
C GLN A 30 8.01 -28.49 -20.87
N ALA A 31 7.99 -28.58 -22.20
CA ALA A 31 7.04 -27.81 -23.01
C ALA A 31 5.73 -28.59 -23.24
N ILE A 32 4.58 -27.97 -22.95
CA ILE A 32 3.25 -28.45 -23.35
C ILE A 32 2.93 -27.83 -24.71
N TYR A 33 2.73 -28.65 -25.74
CA TYR A 33 2.39 -28.18 -27.08
C TYR A 33 0.87 -28.17 -27.27
N VAL A 34 0.30 -27.01 -27.61
CA VAL A 34 -1.12 -26.88 -27.97
C VAL A 34 -1.20 -26.43 -29.42
N LYS A 35 -1.67 -27.32 -30.30
CA LYS A 35 -1.86 -27.00 -31.72
C LYS A 35 -3.24 -26.40 -31.94
N PHE A 36 -3.31 -25.14 -32.34
CA PHE A 36 -4.56 -24.50 -32.73
C PHE A 36 -4.73 -24.58 -34.25
N SER A 37 -5.91 -24.99 -34.73
CA SER A 37 -6.32 -24.72 -36.11
C SER A 37 -7.48 -23.73 -36.08
N THR A 38 -7.30 -22.56 -36.69
CA THR A 38 -8.38 -21.58 -36.85
C THR A 38 -9.05 -21.81 -38.20
N HIS A 39 -10.35 -22.12 -38.18
CA HIS A 39 -11.21 -21.94 -39.35
C HIS A 39 -12.48 -21.23 -38.88
N ARG A 40 -12.71 -20.01 -39.39
CA ARG A 40 -13.84 -19.14 -39.02
C ARG A 40 -13.97 -18.76 -37.54
N GLY A 41 -12.85 -18.55 -36.85
CA GLY A 41 -12.85 -17.94 -35.51
C GLY A 41 -13.23 -18.87 -34.35
N GLU A 42 -13.42 -20.16 -34.59
CA GLU A 42 -13.61 -21.16 -33.53
C GLU A 42 -12.42 -22.12 -33.43
N VAL A 43 -12.04 -22.43 -32.19
CA VAL A 43 -10.94 -23.35 -31.85
C VAL A 43 -11.50 -24.77 -31.76
N HIS A 44 -11.07 -25.66 -32.66
CA HIS A 44 -11.75 -26.96 -32.82
C HIS A 44 -11.05 -28.20 -32.22
N GLN A 45 -9.80 -28.15 -31.75
CA GLN A 45 -9.23 -29.30 -31.02
C GLN A 45 -7.89 -29.00 -30.33
N VAL A 46 -7.69 -29.57 -29.14
CA VAL A 46 -6.41 -29.65 -28.42
C VAL A 46 -5.97 -31.11 -28.41
N LYS A 47 -4.72 -31.40 -28.81
CA LYS A 47 -4.16 -32.76 -28.79
C LYS A 47 -2.91 -32.77 -27.91
N TRP A 48 -2.86 -33.71 -26.97
CA TRP A 48 -1.78 -33.87 -25.98
C TRP A 48 -0.85 -35.02 -26.39
N GLU A 49 0.46 -34.85 -26.21
CA GLU A 49 1.45 -35.90 -26.51
C GLU A 49 1.92 -36.70 -25.27
N ASP A 50 1.51 -36.33 -24.04
CA ASP A 50 1.91 -37.02 -22.80
C ASP A 50 0.70 -37.22 -21.86
N PRO A 51 0.08 -38.43 -21.83
CA PRO A 51 -1.16 -38.69 -21.10
C PRO A 51 -1.04 -38.62 -19.57
N ASP A 52 0.16 -38.79 -19.01
CA ASP A 52 0.37 -38.94 -17.56
C ASP A 52 0.42 -37.60 -16.80
N LYS A 53 0.26 -36.47 -17.51
CA LYS A 53 0.22 -35.10 -16.96
C LYS A 53 -1.15 -34.42 -17.10
N LEU A 54 -2.20 -35.18 -17.46
CA LEU A 54 -3.51 -34.65 -17.82
C LEU A 54 -4.22 -33.90 -16.68
N ASP A 55 -4.19 -34.41 -15.44
CA ASP A 55 -5.05 -33.90 -14.37
C ASP A 55 -4.67 -32.50 -13.88
N THR A 56 -3.37 -32.16 -13.88
CA THR A 56 -2.90 -30.83 -13.49
C THR A 56 -2.99 -29.83 -14.64
N ALA A 57 -2.76 -30.28 -15.88
CA ALA A 57 -2.79 -29.41 -17.07
C ALA A 57 -4.21 -29.05 -17.52
N SER A 58 -5.19 -29.94 -17.34
CA SER A 58 -6.58 -29.70 -17.76
C SER A 58 -7.22 -28.54 -16.99
N ASN A 59 -7.00 -28.47 -15.67
CA ASN A 59 -7.52 -27.39 -14.83
C ASN A 59 -6.93 -26.02 -15.19
N ILE A 60 -5.63 -25.97 -15.49
CA ILE A 60 -4.91 -24.75 -15.87
C ILE A 60 -5.41 -24.23 -17.23
N VAL A 61 -5.68 -25.13 -18.18
CA VAL A 61 -6.18 -24.75 -19.51
C VAL A 61 -7.65 -24.35 -19.48
N ASP A 62 -8.50 -25.00 -18.69
CA ASP A 62 -9.90 -24.60 -18.54
C ASP A 62 -10.05 -23.23 -17.87
N GLU A 63 -9.14 -22.86 -16.98
CA GLU A 63 -9.08 -21.54 -16.36
C GLU A 63 -8.46 -20.47 -17.29
N PHE A 64 -7.53 -20.87 -18.16
CA PHE A 64 -6.96 -20.05 -19.24
C PHE A 64 -8.00 -19.72 -20.32
N LEU A 65 -8.80 -20.69 -20.76
CA LEU A 65 -9.84 -20.50 -21.78
C LEU A 65 -10.95 -19.54 -21.33
N LYS A 66 -11.23 -19.47 -20.03
CA LYS A 66 -12.20 -18.51 -19.44
C LYS A 66 -11.74 -17.06 -19.48
N GLN A 67 -10.44 -16.80 -19.69
CA GLN A 67 -9.85 -15.46 -19.67
C GLN A 67 -9.59 -14.88 -21.08
N ILE A 68 -9.94 -15.62 -22.14
CA ILE A 68 -9.80 -15.16 -23.52
C ILE A 68 -11.07 -14.38 -23.91
N HIS A 69 -10.92 -13.07 -24.12
CA HIS A 69 -11.92 -12.25 -24.81
C HIS A 69 -11.37 -11.80 -26.16
N SER A 70 -12.20 -11.92 -27.19
CA SER A 70 -11.89 -11.47 -28.55
C SER A 70 -12.13 -9.97 -28.67
N ASP A 71 -11.09 -9.19 -28.90
CA ASP A 71 -11.23 -7.83 -29.41
C ASP A 71 -11.51 -7.85 -30.92
N ARG A 72 -12.16 -6.79 -31.42
CA ARG A 72 -12.71 -6.69 -32.79
C ARG A 72 -11.65 -6.64 -33.91
N ASP A 73 -10.37 -6.59 -33.57
CA ASP A 73 -9.24 -6.52 -34.50
C ASP A 73 -8.43 -7.84 -34.58
N GLY A 74 -8.86 -8.89 -33.89
CA GLY A 74 -8.22 -10.21 -33.95
C GLY A 74 -6.90 -10.31 -33.18
N THR A 75 -6.54 -9.27 -32.42
CA THR A 75 -5.39 -9.27 -31.52
C THR A 75 -5.80 -9.84 -30.16
N VAL A 76 -5.14 -10.91 -29.72
CA VAL A 76 -5.33 -11.48 -28.37
C VAL A 76 -4.13 -11.07 -27.52
N SER A 77 -4.30 -10.08 -26.64
CA SER A 77 -3.28 -9.72 -25.65
C SER A 77 -3.57 -10.40 -24.31
N VAL A 78 -2.66 -11.29 -23.89
CA VAL A 78 -2.73 -11.97 -22.59
C VAL A 78 -1.78 -11.29 -21.61
N HIS A 79 -2.32 -10.61 -20.59
CA HIS A 79 -1.54 -10.22 -19.42
C HIS A 79 -1.47 -11.40 -18.45
N MET A 80 -0.41 -12.20 -18.56
CA MET A 80 -0.15 -13.30 -17.64
C MET A 80 0.17 -12.75 -16.24
N SER A 81 -0.80 -12.82 -15.32
CA SER A 81 -0.47 -12.95 -13.90
C SER A 81 -0.25 -14.44 -13.63
N PRO A 82 0.87 -14.85 -13.00
CA PRO A 82 1.10 -16.26 -12.70
C PRO A 82 -0.06 -16.83 -11.85
N PRO A 83 -0.44 -18.11 -12.02
CA PRO A 83 -1.44 -18.75 -11.18
C PRO A 83 -1.06 -18.59 -9.71
N LYS A 84 -2.05 -18.27 -8.88
CA LYS A 84 -1.93 -17.81 -7.49
C LYS A 84 -1.29 -18.79 -6.50
N GLU A 85 -0.70 -19.90 -6.96
CA GLU A 85 -0.12 -20.96 -6.13
C GLU A 85 1.37 -21.29 -6.42
N LEU A 86 2.04 -20.55 -7.32
CA LEU A 86 3.39 -20.90 -7.81
C LEU A 86 4.44 -19.78 -7.70
N MET A 87 4.25 -18.77 -6.84
CA MET A 87 5.28 -17.76 -6.65
C MET A 87 6.52 -18.37 -5.98
N THR A 88 7.59 -18.57 -6.74
CA THR A 88 8.89 -19.00 -6.21
C THR A 88 9.64 -17.83 -5.60
N TRP A 89 10.66 -18.12 -4.79
CA TRP A 89 11.56 -17.10 -4.24
C TRP A 89 12.21 -16.23 -5.33
N ASP A 90 12.71 -16.84 -6.40
CA ASP A 90 13.34 -16.10 -7.49
C ASP A 90 12.31 -15.28 -8.29
N GLY A 91 11.09 -15.80 -8.47
CA GLY A 91 9.97 -15.05 -9.04
C GLY A 91 9.58 -13.85 -8.20
N PHE A 92 9.54 -14.01 -6.87
CA PHE A 92 9.27 -12.93 -5.92
C PHE A 92 10.34 -11.84 -6.00
N LYS A 93 11.63 -12.19 -5.93
CA LYS A 93 12.74 -11.23 -6.06
C LYS A 93 12.68 -10.48 -7.39
N ALA A 94 12.39 -11.18 -8.49
CA ALA A 94 12.23 -10.56 -9.79
C ALA A 94 11.03 -9.60 -9.86
N TYR A 95 9.92 -9.95 -9.19
CA TYR A 95 8.71 -9.13 -9.11
C TYR A 95 8.90 -7.86 -8.27
N THR A 96 9.62 -7.95 -7.14
CA THR A 96 9.81 -6.83 -6.20
C THR A 96 11.03 -5.99 -6.51
N GLY A 97 12.02 -6.56 -7.20
CA GLY A 97 13.33 -5.97 -7.39
C GLY A 97 14.20 -5.98 -6.12
N ASN A 98 13.84 -6.78 -5.10
CA ASN A 98 14.57 -6.83 -3.85
C ASN A 98 15.97 -7.45 -4.03
N SER A 99 16.94 -6.90 -3.30
CA SER A 99 18.31 -7.41 -3.19
C SER A 99 18.75 -7.32 -1.75
N TYR A 100 19.54 -8.30 -1.29
CA TYR A 100 19.87 -8.43 0.13
C TYR A 100 21.36 -8.17 0.38
N PRO A 101 21.73 -7.59 1.54
CA PRO A 101 23.09 -7.18 1.83
C PRO A 101 24.07 -8.35 1.97
N ASN A 102 23.59 -9.53 2.37
CA ASN A 102 24.40 -10.73 2.53
C ASN A 102 23.53 -12.01 2.43
N PRO A 103 24.16 -13.19 2.23
CA PRO A 103 23.42 -14.45 2.11
C PRO A 103 22.62 -14.86 3.35
N ALA A 104 23.01 -14.42 4.56
CA ALA A 104 22.28 -14.75 5.78
C ALA A 104 20.95 -13.99 5.85
N GLU A 105 20.95 -12.70 5.51
CA GLU A 105 19.72 -11.91 5.37
C GLU A 105 18.83 -12.47 4.25
N GLU A 106 19.40 -12.85 3.11
CA GLU A 106 18.63 -13.49 2.04
C GLU A 106 17.95 -14.78 2.50
N ALA A 107 18.65 -15.62 3.27
CA ALA A 107 18.09 -16.85 3.80
C ALA A 107 16.92 -16.59 4.78
N LEU A 108 17.08 -15.61 5.68
CA LEU A 108 16.02 -15.19 6.62
C LEU A 108 14.78 -14.66 5.88
N ARG A 109 15.00 -13.82 4.87
CA ARG A 109 13.95 -13.23 4.04
C ARG A 109 13.22 -14.28 3.21
N LYS A 110 13.95 -15.25 2.67
CA LYS A 110 13.36 -16.38 1.96
C LYS A 110 12.48 -17.23 2.86
N GLU A 111 12.94 -17.55 4.07
CA GLU A 111 12.15 -18.34 5.02
C GLU A 111 10.87 -17.60 5.44
N ALA A 112 10.97 -16.28 5.68
CA ALA A 112 9.81 -15.44 5.95
C ALA A 112 8.83 -15.41 4.76
N PHE A 113 9.33 -15.27 3.54
CA PHE A 113 8.53 -15.34 2.33
C PHE A 113 7.75 -16.66 2.19
N GLU A 114 8.40 -17.80 2.41
CA GLU A 114 7.76 -19.10 2.33
C GLU A 114 6.65 -19.26 3.39
N ARG A 115 6.89 -18.78 4.63
CA ARG A 115 5.88 -18.77 5.69
C ARG A 115 4.70 -17.87 5.34
N ASN A 116 4.95 -16.65 4.87
CA ASN A 116 3.92 -15.68 4.51
C ASN A 116 3.12 -16.14 3.28
N LEU A 117 3.76 -16.77 2.29
CA LEU A 117 3.08 -17.36 1.13
C LEU A 117 2.09 -18.45 1.55
N LYS A 118 2.50 -19.33 2.48
CA LYS A 118 1.61 -20.35 3.04
C LYS A 118 0.40 -19.72 3.73
N LEU A 119 0.61 -18.69 4.57
CA LEU A 119 -0.46 -17.96 5.26
C LEU A 119 -1.44 -17.32 4.26
N ILE A 120 -0.92 -16.66 3.23
CA ILE A 120 -1.74 -16.03 2.18
C ILE A 120 -2.66 -17.06 1.52
N ASN A 121 -2.12 -18.23 1.16
CA ASN A 121 -2.87 -19.28 0.49
C ASN A 121 -3.96 -19.87 1.41
N GLU A 122 -3.60 -20.17 2.67
CA GLU A 122 -4.54 -20.68 3.67
C GLU A 122 -5.68 -19.69 3.94
N GLN A 123 -5.36 -18.41 4.14
CA GLN A 123 -6.37 -17.39 4.40
C GLN A 123 -7.26 -17.13 3.18
N ASN A 124 -6.71 -17.14 1.97
CA ASN A 124 -7.51 -16.98 0.75
C ASN A 124 -8.45 -18.17 0.52
N HIS A 125 -8.03 -19.39 0.88
CA HIS A 125 -8.90 -20.56 0.87
C HIS A 125 -10.08 -20.38 1.85
N LEU A 126 -9.80 -19.95 3.08
CA LEU A 126 -10.83 -19.67 4.08
C LEU A 126 -11.78 -18.53 3.68
N ASN A 127 -11.26 -17.45 3.09
CA ASN A 127 -12.06 -16.33 2.60
C ASN A 127 -13.01 -16.77 1.47
N SER A 128 -12.55 -17.68 0.61
CA SER A 128 -13.38 -18.25 -0.47
C SER A 128 -14.52 -19.10 0.07
N ILE A 129 -14.28 -19.88 1.14
CA ILE A 129 -15.33 -20.66 1.83
C ILE A 129 -16.32 -19.74 2.54
N SER A 130 -15.81 -18.68 3.17
CA SER A 130 -16.61 -17.74 3.98
C SER A 130 -17.28 -16.64 3.17
N LEU A 131 -17.18 -16.67 1.83
CA LEU A 131 -17.69 -15.67 0.90
C LEU A 131 -17.29 -14.22 1.26
N ARG A 132 -16.06 -14.04 1.78
CA ARG A 132 -15.51 -12.70 2.03
C ARG A 132 -14.94 -12.15 0.73
N SER A 133 -15.27 -10.90 0.41
CA SER A 133 -14.72 -10.20 -0.77
C SER A 133 -13.20 -9.98 -0.65
N SER A 134 -12.71 -9.79 0.59
CA SER A 134 -11.32 -9.44 0.86
C SER A 134 -10.38 -10.59 0.52
N LYS A 135 -9.32 -10.30 -0.23
CA LYS A 135 -8.30 -11.29 -0.61
C LYS A 135 -6.91 -10.78 -0.29
N LEU A 136 -6.11 -11.68 0.28
CA LEU A 136 -4.69 -11.46 0.49
C LEU A 136 -3.92 -11.68 -0.82
N LYS A 137 -2.78 -11.03 -0.95
CA LYS A 137 -1.86 -11.19 -2.07
C LYS A 137 -0.41 -11.07 -1.61
N ILE A 138 0.50 -11.51 -2.46
CA ILE A 138 1.92 -11.25 -2.29
C ILE A 138 2.17 -9.74 -2.50
N THR A 139 2.83 -9.12 -1.53
CA THR A 139 3.20 -7.69 -1.52
C THR A 139 4.72 -7.57 -1.47
N SER A 140 5.25 -6.36 -1.64
CA SER A 140 6.70 -6.13 -1.45
C SER A 140 7.19 -6.35 -0.01
N LEU A 141 6.26 -6.58 0.92
CA LEU A 141 6.52 -6.84 2.34
C LEU A 141 6.48 -8.34 2.65
N SER A 142 6.18 -9.19 1.67
CA SER A 142 5.97 -10.62 1.89
C SER A 142 7.21 -11.38 2.34
N ASP A 143 8.41 -10.82 2.20
CA ASP A 143 9.66 -11.39 2.71
C ASP A 143 10.09 -10.83 4.07
N MET A 144 9.31 -9.95 4.71
CA MET A 144 9.61 -9.45 6.05
C MET A 144 9.36 -10.54 7.09
N THR A 145 10.30 -10.69 8.03
CA THR A 145 10.03 -11.42 9.28
C THR A 145 8.96 -10.70 10.10
N GLU A 146 8.35 -11.40 11.05
CA GLU A 146 7.35 -10.80 11.96
C GLU A 146 7.91 -9.58 12.69
N GLU A 147 9.14 -9.68 13.22
CA GLU A 147 9.83 -8.57 13.89
C GLU A 147 10.14 -7.40 12.95
N GLN A 148 10.53 -7.69 11.69
CA GLN A 148 10.77 -6.65 10.69
C GLN A 148 9.45 -5.94 10.33
N TYR A 149 8.36 -6.69 10.17
CA TYR A 149 7.06 -6.13 9.86
C TYR A 149 6.49 -5.32 11.03
N GLU A 150 6.61 -5.81 12.26
CA GLU A 150 6.19 -5.11 13.47
C GLU A 150 6.84 -3.73 13.54
N ARG A 151 8.17 -3.66 13.40
CA ARG A 151 8.90 -2.39 13.31
C ARG A 151 8.42 -1.50 12.16
N TYR A 152 8.33 -2.07 10.96
CA TYR A 152 7.92 -1.36 9.75
C TYR A 152 6.51 -0.72 9.85
N CYS A 153 5.59 -1.37 10.56
CA CYS A 153 4.20 -0.91 10.74
C CYS A 153 3.94 -0.20 12.09
N THR A 154 4.96 0.06 12.91
CA THR A 154 4.83 0.76 14.21
C THR A 154 5.65 2.05 14.30
N GLY A 155 6.10 2.60 13.16
CA GLY A 155 6.93 3.80 13.09
C GLY A 155 6.29 5.09 13.62
N GLU A 156 4.97 5.13 13.88
CA GLU A 156 4.35 6.20 14.68
C GLU A 156 4.42 5.81 16.15
N LEU A 157 5.31 6.46 16.89
CA LEU A 157 5.61 6.13 18.28
C LEU A 157 4.42 6.40 19.23
N PRO A 158 4.39 5.80 20.43
CA PRO A 158 3.34 6.07 21.41
C PRO A 158 3.31 7.56 21.78
N TYR A 159 2.18 8.22 21.55
CA TYR A 159 1.99 9.64 21.84
C TYR A 159 0.76 9.80 22.71
N THR A 160 0.84 10.64 23.74
CA THR A 160 -0.33 11.00 24.56
C THR A 160 -0.91 12.29 24.00
N PRO A 161 -2.15 12.29 23.49
CA PRO A 161 -2.72 13.49 22.94
C PRO A 161 -2.96 14.52 24.03
N THR A 162 -2.44 15.73 23.82
CA THR A 162 -2.70 16.88 24.70
C THR A 162 -3.62 17.91 24.05
N ALA A 163 -4.04 17.69 22.81
CA ALA A 163 -4.99 18.55 22.13
C ALA A 163 -6.39 18.41 22.74
N LYS A 164 -7.17 19.48 22.60
CA LYS A 164 -8.58 19.47 22.98
C LYS A 164 -9.35 18.60 21.99
N GLU A 165 -10.13 17.65 22.51
CA GLU A 165 -11.10 16.92 21.71
C GLU A 165 -12.18 17.88 21.22
N VAL A 166 -12.56 17.71 19.96
CA VAL A 166 -13.64 18.50 19.37
C VAL A 166 -14.64 17.56 18.72
N SER A 167 -15.83 17.49 19.31
CA SER A 167 -16.97 16.81 18.71
C SER A 167 -17.76 17.78 17.85
N TRP A 168 -18.17 17.30 16.69
CA TRP A 168 -19.03 18.03 15.77
C TRP A 168 -20.30 17.19 15.62
N HIS A 169 -21.45 17.84 15.81
CA HIS A 169 -22.76 17.19 15.66
C HIS A 169 -23.70 18.17 14.94
N ALA A 170 -23.26 18.72 13.83
CA ALA A 170 -24.21 19.42 12.96
C ALA A 170 -25.05 18.37 12.24
N SER A 171 -26.36 18.58 12.16
CA SER A 171 -27.25 17.74 11.35
C SER A 171 -26.95 17.94 9.86
N ILE A 172 -25.93 17.27 9.36
CA ILE A 172 -25.44 17.38 7.99
C ILE A 172 -25.76 16.08 7.24
N ASN A 173 -26.36 16.22 6.06
CA ASN A 173 -26.50 15.11 5.12
C ASN A 173 -25.17 14.95 4.36
N PHE A 174 -24.36 13.96 4.74
CA PHE A 174 -23.07 13.70 4.11
C PHE A 174 -23.27 13.00 2.75
N PRO A 175 -22.43 13.29 1.73
CA PRO A 175 -22.44 12.51 0.50
C PRO A 175 -22.16 11.03 0.82
N HIS A 176 -22.76 10.08 0.09
CA HIS A 176 -22.49 8.66 0.33
C HIS A 176 -21.04 8.24 0.06
N LYS A 177 -20.34 8.99 -0.82
CA LYS A 177 -18.95 8.71 -1.19
C LYS A 177 -18.17 10.02 -1.24
N LEU A 178 -16.98 10.01 -0.66
CA LEU A 178 -16.03 11.12 -0.68
C LEU A 178 -14.64 10.56 -1.02
N ASN A 179 -13.89 11.23 -1.91
CA ASN A 179 -12.58 10.75 -2.33
C ASN A 179 -11.67 11.92 -2.74
N TYR A 180 -10.86 12.38 -1.80
CA TYR A 180 -9.92 13.49 -2.00
C TYR A 180 -8.82 13.19 -3.03
N ALA A 181 -8.54 11.91 -3.35
CA ALA A 181 -7.62 11.58 -4.43
C ALA A 181 -8.18 11.91 -5.82
N LYS A 182 -9.51 11.80 -6.00
CA LYS A 182 -10.20 12.25 -7.23
C LYS A 182 -10.28 13.78 -7.32
N GLU A 183 -10.21 14.47 -6.19
CA GLU A 183 -10.24 15.93 -6.10
C GLU A 183 -8.84 16.58 -6.18
N GLY A 184 -7.78 15.79 -6.35
CA GLY A 184 -6.43 16.30 -6.57
C GLY A 184 -5.61 16.59 -5.30
N TYR A 185 -6.11 16.23 -4.11
CA TYR A 185 -5.38 16.42 -2.84
C TYR A 185 -4.25 15.41 -2.65
N VAL A 186 -4.29 14.30 -3.38
CA VAL A 186 -3.37 13.17 -3.20
C VAL A 186 -2.52 12.96 -4.46
N GLY A 187 -1.21 13.03 -4.29
CA GLY A 187 -0.23 12.78 -5.34
C GLY A 187 0.04 11.29 -5.62
N LYS A 188 1.20 11.02 -6.23
CA LYS A 188 1.69 9.64 -6.41
C LYS A 188 1.95 8.97 -5.05
N ILE A 189 1.84 7.65 -5.02
CA ILE A 189 2.09 6.90 -3.77
C ILE A 189 3.54 6.91 -3.37
N ARG A 190 3.75 7.04 -2.07
CA ARG A 190 5.05 6.94 -1.42
C ARG A 190 5.34 5.50 -1.06
N LYS A 191 6.61 5.15 -1.07
CA LYS A 191 7.13 3.90 -0.51
C LYS A 191 8.12 4.31 0.58
N GLN A 192 7.88 3.90 1.82
CA GLN A 192 8.79 4.15 2.93
C GLN A 192 10.03 3.23 2.92
N GLY A 193 9.99 2.11 2.19
CA GLY A 193 11.14 1.22 2.09
C GLY A 193 11.59 0.69 3.46
N ASP A 194 12.86 0.36 3.65
CA ASP A 194 13.35 -0.24 4.91
C ASP A 194 13.53 0.77 6.06
N CYS A 195 12.64 1.77 6.15
CA CYS A 195 12.67 2.87 7.11
C CYS A 195 11.28 3.02 7.77
N GLU A 196 11.25 3.19 9.09
CA GLU A 196 10.02 3.36 9.89
C GLU A 196 9.45 4.80 9.76
N ALA A 197 9.32 5.29 8.53
CA ALA A 197 9.02 6.69 8.21
C ALA A 197 7.54 7.01 8.01
N CYS A 198 6.61 6.14 8.37
CA CYS A 198 5.17 6.39 8.16
C CYS A 198 4.74 7.74 8.75
N TRP A 199 5.29 8.11 9.91
CA TRP A 199 5.07 9.39 10.56
C TRP A 199 5.41 10.60 9.66
N ALA A 200 6.62 10.63 9.10
CA ALA A 200 7.10 11.70 8.23
C ALA A 200 6.38 11.71 6.88
N MET A 201 6.08 10.51 6.34
CA MET A 201 5.39 10.34 5.06
C MET A 201 3.97 10.88 5.12
N VAL A 202 3.25 10.59 6.20
CA VAL A 202 1.88 11.09 6.42
C VAL A 202 1.88 12.57 6.77
N ALA A 203 2.86 13.05 7.56
CA ALA A 203 3.02 14.47 7.81
C ALA A 203 3.20 15.27 6.50
N ALA A 204 4.09 14.80 5.63
CA ALA A 204 4.26 15.38 4.30
C ALA A 204 2.95 15.31 3.48
N ALA A 205 2.28 14.15 3.42
CA ALA A 205 1.04 13.99 2.65
C ALA A 205 -0.09 14.91 3.12
N MET A 206 -0.23 15.08 4.44
CA MET A 206 -1.22 16.00 5.00
C MET A 206 -0.84 17.47 4.73
N ALA A 207 0.44 17.84 4.77
CA ALA A 207 0.91 19.16 4.33
C ALA A 207 0.55 19.44 2.86
N GLU A 208 0.62 18.43 1.98
CA GLU A 208 0.19 18.57 0.58
C GLU A 208 -1.31 18.83 0.48
N ALA A 209 -2.12 18.05 1.21
CA ALA A 209 -3.57 18.22 1.24
C ALA A 209 -3.97 19.62 1.73
N LEU A 210 -3.32 20.11 2.78
CA LEU A 210 -3.51 21.46 3.30
C LEU A 210 -3.11 22.53 2.28
N HIS A 211 -2.01 22.34 1.56
CA HIS A 211 -1.58 23.27 0.51
C HIS A 211 -2.57 23.30 -0.66
N VAL A 212 -3.07 22.15 -1.10
CA VAL A 212 -4.12 22.05 -2.13
C VAL A 212 -5.41 22.74 -1.66
N ARG A 213 -5.80 22.55 -0.39
CA ARG A 213 -6.99 23.20 0.17
C ARG A 213 -6.87 24.73 0.11
N ALA A 214 -5.71 25.25 0.51
CA ALA A 214 -5.47 26.70 0.61
C ALA A 214 -5.25 27.37 -0.76
N THR A 215 -4.59 26.69 -1.70
CA THR A 215 -4.08 27.33 -2.93
C THR A 215 -4.63 26.74 -4.23
N ARG A 216 -5.29 25.58 -4.16
CA ARG A 216 -5.65 24.73 -5.31
C ARG A 216 -4.46 24.21 -6.12
N LEU A 217 -3.24 24.31 -5.59
CA LEU A 217 -2.03 23.80 -6.22
C LEU A 217 -1.51 22.57 -5.47
N PHE A 218 -1.15 21.53 -6.21
CA PHE A 218 -0.50 20.34 -5.65
C PHE A 218 1.01 20.50 -5.72
N TRP A 219 1.66 20.58 -4.56
CA TRP A 219 3.12 20.55 -4.43
C TRP A 219 3.54 19.29 -3.70
N ARG A 220 4.62 18.66 -4.18
CA ARG A 220 5.16 17.45 -3.57
C ARG A 220 6.12 17.80 -2.44
N PHE A 221 5.79 17.48 -1.20
CA PHE A 221 6.63 17.76 -0.04
C PHE A 221 7.51 16.58 0.38
N SER A 222 8.68 16.91 0.92
CA SER A 222 9.75 15.99 1.29
C SER A 222 9.55 15.42 2.70
N PRO A 223 9.29 14.11 2.83
CA PRO A 223 9.33 13.42 4.11
C PRO A 223 10.78 13.26 4.60
N GLN A 224 11.77 13.21 3.69
CA GLN A 224 13.19 13.15 4.05
C GLN A 224 13.64 14.37 4.85
N PHE A 225 13.15 15.55 4.48
CA PHE A 225 13.44 16.76 5.22
C PHE A 225 12.97 16.66 6.67
N LEU A 226 11.81 16.04 6.92
CA LEU A 226 11.30 15.80 8.28
C LEU A 226 12.16 14.76 9.01
N LEU A 227 12.49 13.64 8.37
CA LEU A 227 13.36 12.61 8.95
C LEU A 227 14.71 13.16 9.41
N ASP A 228 15.29 14.07 8.63
CA ASP A 228 16.62 14.59 8.89
C ASP A 228 16.61 15.77 9.88
N CYS A 229 15.53 16.57 9.92
CA CYS A 229 15.52 17.89 10.57
C CYS A 229 14.54 18.06 11.75
N ASP A 230 13.53 17.20 11.91
CA ASP A 230 12.53 17.29 13.01
C ASP A 230 13.09 16.87 14.39
N ASN A 231 14.35 16.44 14.46
CA ASN A 231 14.97 15.94 15.69
C ASN A 231 15.18 16.99 16.81
N ALA A 232 14.74 18.24 16.60
CA ALA A 232 14.80 19.32 17.56
C ALA A 232 13.47 19.58 18.31
N ILE A 233 12.37 18.94 17.89
CA ILE A 233 11.07 19.05 18.56
C ILE A 233 10.95 17.93 19.59
N PHE A 234 10.72 18.33 20.83
CA PHE A 234 10.48 17.45 21.96
C PHE A 234 9.00 17.53 22.35
N ASP A 235 8.38 16.38 22.60
CA ASP A 235 7.07 16.37 23.23
C ASP A 235 7.15 16.73 24.73
N ASN A 236 6.00 16.78 25.40
CA ASN A 236 5.91 17.15 26.82
C ASN A 236 6.61 16.16 27.76
N GLU A 237 6.88 14.94 27.28
CA GLU A 237 7.61 13.90 27.98
C GLU A 237 9.11 13.89 27.62
N GLY A 238 9.58 14.83 26.80
CA GLY A 238 10.98 14.94 26.38
C GLY A 238 11.39 13.94 25.30
N ARG A 239 10.44 13.37 24.56
CA ARG A 239 10.68 12.44 23.45
C ARG A 239 10.72 13.20 22.12
N ARG A 240 11.44 12.66 21.14
CA ARG A 240 11.64 13.28 19.83
C ARG A 240 11.55 12.23 18.71
N SER A 241 11.28 12.69 17.50
CA SER A 241 11.38 11.85 16.30
C SER A 241 12.81 11.36 16.08
N ALA A 242 12.97 10.09 15.69
CA ALA A 242 14.25 9.39 15.54
C ALA A 242 14.51 8.97 14.07
N GLY A 243 14.01 9.73 13.10
CA GLY A 243 14.20 9.43 11.68
C GLY A 243 13.56 8.10 11.30
N CYS A 244 14.39 7.15 10.83
CA CYS A 244 13.97 5.80 10.45
C CYS A 244 13.73 4.83 11.62
N GLU A 245 13.90 5.27 12.87
CA GLU A 245 13.56 4.51 14.09
C GLU A 245 12.21 4.97 14.67
N GLY A 246 11.36 5.52 13.81
CA GLY A 246 10.05 6.06 14.17
C GLY A 246 10.06 7.52 14.61
N GLY A 247 8.88 8.07 14.78
CA GLY A 247 8.68 9.45 15.19
C GLY A 247 7.23 9.78 15.47
N TYR A 248 6.93 11.08 15.41
CA TYR A 248 5.62 11.62 15.78
C TYR A 248 5.11 12.53 14.68
N VAL A 249 3.95 12.20 14.11
CA VAL A 249 3.31 13.07 13.10
C VAL A 249 3.03 14.47 13.68
N ASN A 250 2.72 14.56 14.97
CA ASN A 250 2.46 15.84 15.65
C ASN A 250 3.71 16.73 15.70
N ASN A 251 4.86 16.16 16.11
CA ASN A 251 6.13 16.90 16.15
C ASN A 251 6.52 17.34 14.75
N ALA A 252 6.36 16.44 13.77
CA ALA A 252 6.61 16.76 12.36
C ALA A 252 5.78 17.97 11.91
N PHE A 253 4.49 18.02 12.27
CA PHE A 253 3.64 19.16 11.95
C PHE A 253 4.02 20.45 12.67
N GLU A 254 4.36 20.37 13.94
CA GLU A 254 4.88 21.51 14.69
C GLU A 254 6.15 22.07 14.04
N TYR A 255 7.05 21.18 13.61
CA TYR A 255 8.24 21.56 12.84
C TYR A 255 7.88 22.26 11.54
N ILE A 256 6.91 21.74 10.78
CA ILE A 256 6.43 22.35 9.53
C ILE A 256 5.84 23.74 9.79
N ILE A 257 5.12 23.94 10.90
CA ILE A 257 4.57 25.26 11.26
C ILE A 257 5.70 26.25 11.58
N MET A 258 6.70 25.83 12.35
CA MET A 258 7.80 26.71 12.78
C MET A 258 8.79 27.02 11.66
N ASN A 259 9.16 25.99 10.87
CA ASN A 259 10.28 26.03 9.93
C ASN A 259 9.83 25.97 8.47
N GLY A 260 8.66 25.40 8.19
CA GLY A 260 8.18 25.00 6.86
C GLY A 260 8.65 23.60 6.45
N ILE A 261 8.28 23.17 5.25
CA ILE A 261 8.69 21.90 4.64
C ILE A 261 9.35 22.08 3.27
N ALA A 262 10.40 21.30 2.97
CA ALA A 262 11.06 21.32 1.67
C ALA A 262 10.26 20.58 0.60
N LEU A 263 10.45 20.94 -0.68
CA LEU A 263 9.92 20.18 -1.81
C LEU A 263 10.70 18.86 -1.98
N GLU A 264 9.99 17.78 -2.35
CA GLU A 264 10.57 16.48 -2.68
C GLU A 264 11.66 16.59 -3.75
N SER A 265 11.46 17.43 -4.75
CA SER A 265 12.44 17.67 -5.83
C SER A 265 13.75 18.29 -5.34
N SER A 266 13.72 19.04 -4.24
CA SER A 266 14.91 19.66 -3.63
C SER A 266 15.58 18.78 -2.58
N TYR A 267 14.80 17.93 -1.90
CA TYR A 267 15.23 17.04 -0.85
C TYR A 267 14.61 15.64 -1.04
N PRO A 268 15.12 14.85 -2.00
CA PRO A 268 14.52 13.56 -2.33
C PRO A 268 14.60 12.55 -1.18
N TYR A 269 13.63 11.66 -1.12
CA TYR A 269 13.63 10.53 -0.21
C TYR A 269 14.72 9.50 -0.52
N ILE A 270 15.44 9.07 0.51
CA ILE A 270 16.59 8.15 0.39
C ILE A 270 16.52 6.94 1.33
N GLU A 271 15.37 6.70 1.98
CA GLU A 271 15.11 5.50 2.80
C GLU A 271 16.09 5.30 3.97
N LYS A 272 16.68 6.38 4.50
CA LYS A 272 17.56 6.36 5.67
C LYS A 272 17.60 7.70 6.38
N THR A 273 17.92 7.70 7.67
CA THR A 273 18.18 8.95 8.43
C THR A 273 19.46 9.60 7.91
N GLY A 274 19.33 10.83 7.42
CA GLY A 274 20.43 11.67 6.97
C GLY A 274 20.80 12.75 8.00
N ARG A 275 21.66 13.67 7.57
CA ARG A 275 21.97 14.88 8.33
C ARG A 275 21.15 16.03 7.77
N CYS A 276 20.46 16.78 8.65
CA CYS A 276 19.71 17.96 8.24
C CYS A 276 20.58 18.94 7.44
N ASP A 277 20.27 19.10 6.14
CA ASP A 277 20.89 20.12 5.31
C ASP A 277 20.07 21.41 5.35
N THR A 278 20.39 22.26 6.31
CA THR A 278 19.74 23.56 6.50
C THR A 278 20.00 24.54 5.35
N ARG A 279 20.93 24.28 4.44
CA ARG A 279 21.18 25.15 3.27
C ARG A 279 20.12 24.96 2.19
N LYS A 280 19.47 23.80 2.17
CA LYS A 280 18.28 23.53 1.34
C LYS A 280 17.02 24.22 1.87
N LYS A 281 17.10 24.97 2.99
CA LYS A 281 16.00 25.78 3.54
C LYS A 281 15.44 26.83 2.57
N ASN A 282 16.20 27.25 1.57
CA ASN A 282 15.72 28.23 0.59
C ASN A 282 14.59 27.69 -0.31
N CYS A 283 14.34 26.37 -0.31
CA CYS A 283 13.23 25.73 -1.00
C CYS A 283 12.10 25.30 -0.06
N VAL A 284 12.07 25.86 1.16
CA VAL A 284 11.08 25.52 2.19
C VAL A 284 9.84 26.37 2.06
N VAL A 285 8.69 25.71 2.03
CA VAL A 285 7.36 26.30 1.95
C VAL A 285 6.79 26.38 3.36
N LYS A 286 6.42 27.60 3.77
CA LYS A 286 5.69 27.82 5.02
C LYS A 286 4.20 27.71 4.75
N LEU A 287 3.51 26.84 5.49
CA LEU A 287 2.10 26.56 5.23
C LEU A 287 1.14 27.65 5.76
N ASN A 288 1.48 28.38 6.85
CA ASN A 288 1.05 29.76 7.17
C ASN A 288 1.66 30.17 8.52
N ARG A 289 1.34 31.37 9.07
CA ARG A 289 1.94 31.93 10.30
C ARG A 289 1.69 31.08 11.57
N PRO A 290 2.63 31.05 12.54
CA PRO A 290 2.42 30.48 13.87
C PRO A 290 1.12 31.01 14.51
N GLY A 291 0.33 30.12 15.12
CA GLY A 291 -0.96 30.45 15.76
C GLY A 291 -2.20 30.25 14.89
N TYR A 292 -2.05 29.97 13.59
CA TYR A 292 -3.17 29.68 12.70
C TYR A 292 -3.50 28.20 12.57
N ILE A 293 -2.58 27.29 12.87
CA ILE A 293 -2.84 25.85 12.79
C ILE A 293 -3.12 25.30 14.19
N GLN A 294 -4.32 24.75 14.42
CA GLN A 294 -4.62 23.99 15.63
C GLN A 294 -4.74 22.50 15.33
N LEU A 295 -4.13 21.70 16.20
CA LEU A 295 -4.37 20.28 16.32
C LEU A 295 -5.76 20.09 16.92
N ALA A 296 -6.70 19.59 16.13
CA ALA A 296 -8.02 19.19 16.60
C ALA A 296 -8.10 17.67 16.61
N GLN A 297 -8.38 17.09 17.78
CA GLN A 297 -8.52 15.65 17.93
C GLN A 297 -9.99 15.25 17.86
N ILE A 298 -10.26 14.13 17.18
CA ILE A 298 -11.57 13.51 17.17
C ILE A 298 -11.75 12.72 18.47
N PRO A 299 -12.92 12.80 19.15
CA PRO A 299 -13.21 11.97 20.31
C PRO A 299 -12.94 10.50 19.99
N SER A 300 -12.20 9.82 20.86
CA SER A 300 -11.72 8.47 20.58
C SER A 300 -12.87 7.50 20.26
N GLY A 301 -12.83 6.93 19.06
CA GLY A 301 -13.79 5.94 18.58
C GLY A 301 -15.06 6.52 17.97
N ASP A 302 -15.21 7.86 17.93
CA ASP A 302 -16.36 8.52 17.32
C ASP A 302 -16.20 8.66 15.80
N GLU A 303 -16.66 7.63 15.09
CA GLU A 303 -16.63 7.59 13.62
C GLU A 303 -17.58 8.61 12.97
N LEU A 304 -18.62 9.07 13.67
CA LEU A 304 -19.50 10.12 13.15
C LEU A 304 -18.79 11.47 13.17
N SER A 305 -18.15 11.81 14.29
CA SER A 305 -17.28 13.00 14.38
C SER A 305 -16.12 12.92 13.39
N LEU A 306 -15.54 11.74 13.17
CA LEU A 306 -14.53 11.54 12.14
C LEU A 306 -15.08 11.82 10.74
N LYS A 307 -16.27 11.29 10.41
CA LYS A 307 -16.91 11.47 9.09
C LYS A 307 -17.23 12.94 8.83
N GLU A 308 -17.74 13.63 9.84
CA GLU A 308 -18.00 15.07 9.78
C GLU A 308 -16.71 15.87 9.58
N ALA A 309 -15.65 15.51 10.29
CA ALA A 309 -14.36 16.18 10.14
C ALA A 309 -13.75 15.98 8.75
N VAL A 310 -13.80 14.76 8.20
CA VAL A 310 -13.34 14.46 6.84
C VAL A 310 -14.11 15.30 5.82
N PHE A 311 -15.43 15.43 5.98
CA PHE A 311 -16.28 16.19 5.07
C PHE A 311 -16.01 17.71 5.15
N ASN A 312 -15.93 18.27 6.34
CA ASN A 312 -15.82 19.72 6.53
C ASN A 312 -14.39 20.25 6.36
N TYR A 313 -13.37 19.45 6.75
CA TYR A 313 -11.99 19.93 6.85
C TYR A 313 -11.00 19.28 5.88
N GLY A 314 -11.39 18.22 5.18
CA GLY A 314 -10.48 17.53 4.27
C GLY A 314 -9.89 16.25 4.86
N PRO A 315 -8.77 15.77 4.29
CA PRO A 315 -8.09 14.60 4.81
C PRO A 315 -7.75 14.69 6.31
N MET A 316 -7.77 13.54 6.97
CA MET A 316 -7.51 13.38 8.40
C MET A 316 -6.30 12.46 8.60
N ILE A 317 -5.50 12.72 9.64
CA ILE A 317 -4.46 11.79 10.04
C ILE A 317 -5.07 10.77 10.99
N VAL A 318 -4.77 9.51 10.76
CA VAL A 318 -5.17 8.42 11.65
C VAL A 318 -3.97 7.57 12.03
N LYS A 319 -4.00 7.04 13.24
CA LYS A 319 -3.04 6.03 13.71
C LYS A 319 -3.81 4.73 13.97
N ILE A 320 -3.44 3.67 13.25
CA ILE A 320 -4.14 2.38 13.32
C ILE A 320 -3.24 1.27 13.85
N PHE A 321 -3.87 0.23 14.39
CA PHE A 321 -3.22 -1.05 14.60
C PHE A 321 -3.13 -1.79 13.27
N SER A 322 -1.92 -2.15 12.84
CA SER A 322 -1.71 -2.84 11.56
C SER A 322 -0.74 -4.03 11.65
N ASN A 323 -0.31 -4.38 12.86
CA ASN A 323 0.59 -5.51 13.12
C ASN A 323 -0.19 -6.85 13.03
N LEU A 324 -0.68 -7.15 11.83
CA LEU A 324 -1.36 -8.39 11.45
C LEU A 324 -0.91 -8.81 10.06
N ALA A 325 -0.63 -10.09 9.87
CA ALA A 325 -0.30 -10.64 8.55
C ALA A 325 -1.43 -10.44 7.51
N SER A 326 -2.69 -10.44 7.96
CA SER A 326 -3.85 -10.11 7.12
C SER A 326 -3.78 -8.69 6.56
N PHE A 327 -3.30 -7.73 7.35
CA PHE A 327 -3.07 -6.36 6.89
C PHE A 327 -1.81 -6.25 6.02
N GLN A 328 -0.71 -6.90 6.42
CA GLN A 328 0.56 -6.94 5.67
C GLN A 328 0.36 -7.38 4.21
N HIS A 329 -0.53 -8.34 4.01
CA HIS A 329 -0.79 -8.95 2.71
C HIS A 329 -2.13 -8.54 2.11
N HIS A 330 -2.79 -7.52 2.66
CA HIS A 330 -4.07 -7.09 2.12
C HIS A 330 -3.93 -6.67 0.65
N GLY A 331 -4.86 -7.17 -0.16
CA GLY A 331 -4.77 -7.11 -1.62
C GLY A 331 -5.93 -6.40 -2.27
N VAL A 332 -7.15 -6.86 -2.03
CA VAL A 332 -8.39 -6.30 -2.60
C VAL A 332 -9.56 -6.49 -1.65
N GLY A 333 -10.61 -5.70 -1.82
CA GLY A 333 -11.84 -5.73 -1.02
C GLY A 333 -11.79 -4.75 0.16
N VAL A 334 -12.83 -4.76 1.00
CA VAL A 334 -12.82 -4.03 2.26
C VAL A 334 -12.13 -4.87 3.33
N TYR A 335 -11.03 -4.36 3.87
CA TYR A 335 -10.30 -4.96 4.96
C TYR A 335 -11.16 -5.05 6.23
N ALA A 336 -11.28 -6.28 6.73
CA ALA A 336 -11.94 -6.58 7.99
C ALA A 336 -11.28 -7.80 8.66
N ASP A 337 -10.69 -7.57 9.83
CA ASP A 337 -10.14 -8.63 10.69
C ASP A 337 -10.54 -8.36 12.13
N VAL A 338 -11.21 -9.32 12.77
CA VAL A 338 -11.67 -9.21 14.16
C VAL A 338 -10.51 -9.04 15.16
N LYS A 339 -9.28 -9.39 14.77
CA LYS A 339 -8.08 -9.14 15.57
C LYS A 339 -7.57 -7.70 15.43
N CYS A 340 -8.09 -6.93 14.48
CA CYS A 340 -7.72 -5.54 14.28
C CYS A 340 -8.39 -4.64 15.32
N ARG A 341 -7.80 -4.62 16.51
CA ARG A 341 -8.25 -3.86 17.68
C ARG A 341 -7.81 -2.40 17.63
N SER A 342 -8.35 -1.58 18.55
CA SER A 342 -7.76 -0.28 18.88
C SER A 342 -6.39 -0.43 19.54
N LEU A 343 -5.53 0.56 19.33
CA LEU A 343 -4.23 0.69 20.02
C LEU A 343 -4.42 1.01 21.49
N ARG A 344 -3.52 0.50 22.34
CA ARG A 344 -3.37 0.99 23.71
C ARG A 344 -2.63 2.34 23.71
N ASP A 345 -2.75 3.07 24.81
CA ASP A 345 -2.14 4.40 24.92
C ASP A 345 -0.60 4.36 24.87
N ASP A 346 -0.01 3.25 25.32
CA ASP A 346 1.43 3.00 25.37
C ASP A 346 1.99 2.33 24.10
N GLU A 347 1.16 2.11 23.08
CA GLU A 347 1.55 1.40 21.86
C GLU A 347 1.87 2.35 20.68
N GLY A 348 2.91 1.96 19.93
CA GLY A 348 3.18 2.48 18.60
C GLY A 348 2.11 2.03 17.62
N GLY A 349 2.14 2.55 16.40
CA GLY A 349 1.17 2.16 15.38
C GLY A 349 1.55 2.67 14.01
N HIS A 350 0.65 2.51 13.05
CA HIS A 350 0.88 2.96 11.69
C HIS A 350 0.12 4.23 11.42
N ALA A 351 0.84 5.30 11.08
CA ALA A 351 0.23 6.52 10.59
C ALA A 351 -0.24 6.33 9.15
N MET A 352 -1.48 6.73 8.88
CA MET A 352 -2.06 6.79 7.54
C MET A 352 -2.84 8.09 7.34
N LEU A 353 -3.12 8.44 6.09
CA LEU A 353 -3.98 9.57 5.77
C LEU A 353 -5.36 9.09 5.34
N LEU A 354 -6.40 9.43 6.09
CA LEU A 354 -7.79 9.21 5.72
C LEU A 354 -8.22 10.26 4.70
N ILE A 355 -8.57 9.80 3.51
CA ILE A 355 -8.82 10.64 2.33
C ILE A 355 -10.25 10.50 1.80
N GLY A 356 -11.13 9.86 2.55
CA GLY A 356 -12.53 9.70 2.16
C GLY A 356 -13.20 8.50 2.79
N TYR A 357 -14.37 8.18 2.27
CA TYR A 357 -15.20 7.05 2.69
C TYR A 357 -16.19 6.70 1.58
N GLY A 358 -16.82 5.55 1.69
CA GLY A 358 -17.87 5.13 0.78
C GLY A 358 -18.62 3.92 1.28
N THR A 359 -19.51 3.41 0.43
CA THR A 359 -20.20 2.14 0.64
C THR A 359 -19.83 1.20 -0.51
N ASP A 360 -19.44 -0.01 -0.15
CA ASP A 360 -19.26 -1.16 -1.03
C ASP A 360 -20.55 -2.00 -1.01
N ASP A 361 -20.93 -2.55 -2.14
CA ASP A 361 -22.21 -3.26 -2.27
C ASP A 361 -22.19 -4.60 -1.52
N GLU A 362 -21.01 -5.22 -1.37
CA GLU A 362 -20.84 -6.51 -0.69
C GLU A 362 -20.45 -6.34 0.78
N ASP A 363 -19.56 -5.38 1.08
CA ASP A 363 -18.95 -5.25 2.41
C ASP A 363 -19.50 -4.11 3.27
N GLY A 364 -20.36 -3.26 2.71
CA GLY A 364 -20.92 -2.11 3.40
C GLY A 364 -19.99 -0.90 3.47
N ASP A 365 -20.14 -0.10 4.53
CA ASP A 365 -19.44 1.17 4.67
C ASP A 365 -17.95 0.98 4.95
N TYR A 366 -17.12 1.77 4.27
CA TYR A 366 -15.67 1.75 4.43
C TYR A 366 -15.06 3.15 4.50
N TRP A 367 -13.91 3.21 5.15
CA TRP A 367 -12.98 4.34 5.14
C TRP A 367 -11.93 4.17 4.04
N LEU A 368 -11.61 5.24 3.33
CA LEU A 368 -10.60 5.24 2.28
C LEU A 368 -9.30 5.84 2.82
N LEU A 369 -8.28 5.01 3.02
CA LEU A 369 -6.99 5.41 3.55
C LEU A 369 -5.92 5.44 2.47
N LEU A 370 -4.95 6.33 2.62
CA LEU A 370 -3.75 6.40 1.82
C LEU A 370 -2.58 5.77 2.60
N ASN A 371 -1.98 4.71 2.05
CA ASN A 371 -0.81 4.07 2.65
C ASN A 371 0.52 4.60 2.04
N THR A 372 1.63 4.30 2.70
CA THR A 372 3.00 4.70 2.36
C THR A 372 3.88 3.50 2.00
N TRP A 373 3.27 2.37 1.63
CA TRP A 373 3.96 1.09 1.34
C TRP A 373 4.15 0.81 -0.15
N GLY A 374 4.01 1.84 -1.00
CA GLY A 374 4.14 1.71 -2.44
C GLY A 374 2.89 1.14 -3.14
N THR A 375 2.90 1.16 -4.46
CA THR A 375 1.76 0.71 -5.29
C THR A 375 1.61 -0.82 -5.35
N GLY A 376 2.59 -1.56 -4.82
CA GLY A 376 2.56 -3.03 -4.76
C GLY A 376 1.65 -3.57 -3.65
N TRP A 377 1.33 -2.76 -2.65
CA TRP A 377 0.46 -3.11 -1.52
C TRP A 377 -0.98 -2.59 -1.73
N GLY A 378 -2.01 -3.28 -1.22
CA GLY A 378 -3.42 -2.90 -1.36
C GLY A 378 -3.98 -3.03 -2.79
N GLU A 379 -5.10 -2.39 -3.09
CA GLU A 379 -5.80 -2.57 -4.39
C GLU A 379 -4.99 -2.05 -5.60
N LYS A 380 -4.70 -2.94 -6.56
CA LYS A 380 -4.08 -2.56 -7.85
C LYS A 380 -5.06 -1.68 -8.64
N GLY A 381 -4.87 -0.37 -8.62
CA GLY A 381 -5.62 0.58 -9.46
C GLY A 381 -6.05 1.86 -8.75
N PHE A 382 -6.24 1.81 -7.43
CA PHE A 382 -6.51 2.99 -6.61
C PHE A 382 -5.27 3.33 -5.80
N ARG A 383 -4.25 3.91 -6.46
CA ARG A 383 -3.11 4.61 -5.85
C ARG A 383 -2.83 4.18 -4.39
N GLY A 384 -2.46 2.92 -4.11
CA GLY A 384 -2.06 2.48 -2.75
C GLY A 384 -3.07 2.83 -1.63
N MET A 385 -4.36 2.87 -1.97
CA MET A 385 -5.44 3.16 -1.04
C MET A 385 -5.99 1.87 -0.44
N GLU A 386 -6.45 1.97 0.80
CA GLU A 386 -7.03 0.87 1.55
C GLU A 386 -8.48 1.18 1.92
N LYS A 387 -9.35 0.18 1.86
CA LYS A 387 -10.72 0.28 2.36
C LYS A 387 -10.78 -0.45 3.69
N ILE A 388 -10.99 0.24 4.80
CA ILE A 388 -11.19 -0.41 6.11
C ILE A 388 -12.65 -0.33 6.50
N ASN A 389 -13.22 -1.44 6.99
CA ASN A 389 -14.61 -1.49 7.43
C ASN A 389 -14.89 -0.46 8.55
N ASN A 390 -16.11 0.07 8.57
CA ASN A 390 -16.63 0.91 9.64
C ASN A 390 -16.78 0.09 10.95
N GLY A 391 -16.99 0.74 12.09
CA GLY A 391 -17.07 0.11 13.41
C GLY A 391 -15.78 0.22 14.22
N ASN A 392 -15.02 1.28 14.01
CA ASN A 392 -13.72 1.58 14.61
C ASN A 392 -12.69 0.45 14.43
N MET A 393 -12.77 -0.25 13.30
CA MET A 393 -11.84 -1.31 12.91
C MET A 393 -10.40 -0.78 12.95
N CYS A 394 -9.50 -1.56 13.56
CA CYS A 394 -8.10 -1.18 13.80
C CYS A 394 -7.89 0.09 14.65
N GLY A 395 -8.94 0.60 15.30
CA GLY A 395 -8.91 1.86 16.04
C GLY A 395 -8.82 3.11 15.15
N ILE A 396 -9.33 3.07 13.91
CA ILE A 396 -9.22 4.18 12.95
C ILE A 396 -9.70 5.53 13.49
N ALA A 397 -10.74 5.55 14.32
CA ALA A 397 -11.26 6.76 14.96
C ALA A 397 -10.73 6.97 16.38
N SER A 398 -9.93 6.05 16.92
CA SER A 398 -9.39 6.16 18.28
C SER A 398 -8.30 7.23 18.40
N ARG A 399 -7.49 7.40 17.37
CA ARG A 399 -6.37 8.38 17.34
C ARG A 399 -6.37 9.17 16.03
N ALA A 400 -7.53 9.74 15.71
CA ALA A 400 -7.71 10.58 14.54
C ALA A 400 -7.60 12.07 14.90
N PHE A 401 -6.89 12.83 14.06
CA PHE A 401 -6.72 14.25 14.26
C PHE A 401 -6.52 15.00 12.95
N HIS A 402 -6.78 16.30 13.01
CA HIS A 402 -6.63 17.23 11.91
C HIS A 402 -5.77 18.42 12.32
N GLN A 403 -5.18 19.07 11.32
CA GLN A 403 -4.45 20.32 11.45
C GLN A 403 -5.25 21.39 10.70
N THR A 404 -6.06 22.20 11.38
CA THR A 404 -6.96 23.19 10.73
C THR A 404 -6.32 24.57 10.66
N PHE A 405 -6.53 25.33 9.58
CA PHE A 405 -6.19 26.76 9.53
C PHE A 405 -7.32 27.61 10.12
N PHE A 406 -6.99 28.59 10.97
CA PHE A 406 -7.93 29.50 11.63
C PHE A 406 -8.81 30.33 10.68
N THR A 407 -8.52 30.38 9.37
CA THR A 407 -9.27 31.21 8.41
C THR A 407 -10.62 30.62 7.99
N ASP A 408 -10.93 29.39 8.41
CA ASP A 408 -12.18 28.70 8.10
C ASP A 408 -13.25 28.79 9.21
N TRP A 409 -13.06 29.68 10.20
CA TRP A 409 -13.97 29.90 11.34
C TRP A 409 -14.76 31.19 11.24
#